data_AF-A0A9N8P1W2-F1
#
_entry.id   AF-A0A9N8P1W2-F1
#
_cell.length_a   1.000
_cell.length_b   1.000
_cell.length_c   1.000
_cell.angle_alpha   90.00
_cell.angle_beta   90.00
_cell.angle_gamma   90.00
#
_symmetry.space_group_name_H-M   'P 1'
#
loop_
_entity.id
_entity.type
_entity.pdbx_description
1 polymer ?
#
loop_
_entity_poly.entity_id
_entity_poly.type
_entity_poly.pdbx_seq_one_letter_code
_entity_poly.pdbx_strand_id
1 'polypeptide(L)'
;MIKSKSAFIIFLILLLLLFPYHIIYLQSDFLSSMIPGWHTNVIAGRTISNLIKFIILFITTVYYWKLSKITNKLNLKKFLIHFLMTFPAVFIGLLSVFELFDLHSLDADSFVNLIQIIVFINICINILFFTGQILFGLHYQKLKKQLR
;
A
#
# COMPACT_ATOMS: atom_id res chain seq x y z
N MET A 1 -15.35 -7.50 18.52
CA MET A 1 -15.73 -7.92 17.15
C MET A 1 -15.99 -6.66 16.33
N ILE A 2 -15.71 -6.66 15.02
CA ILE A 2 -15.99 -5.50 14.14
C ILE A 2 -17.09 -5.85 13.13
N LYS A 3 -17.93 -4.89 12.75
CA LYS A 3 -18.88 -5.08 11.65
C LYS A 3 -18.10 -5.24 10.34
N SER A 4 -18.45 -6.24 9.54
CA SER A 4 -17.78 -6.53 8.28
C SER A 4 -17.88 -5.39 7.27
N LYS A 5 -19.02 -4.67 7.25
CA LYS A 5 -19.21 -3.44 6.47
C LYS A 5 -18.21 -2.34 6.85
N SER A 6 -17.94 -2.15 8.14
CA SER A 6 -16.95 -1.17 8.61
C SER A 6 -15.54 -1.55 8.17
N ALA A 7 -15.17 -2.83 8.27
CA ALA A 7 -13.89 -3.32 7.77
C ALA A 7 -13.73 -3.09 6.26
N PHE A 8 -14.78 -3.34 5.47
CA PHE A 8 -14.80 -3.01 4.05
C PHE A 8 -14.59 -1.52 3.78
N ILE A 9 -15.32 -0.64 4.48
CA ILE A 9 -15.19 0.82 4.31
C ILE A 9 -13.77 1.29 4.64
N ILE A 10 -13.16 0.77 5.71
CA ILE A 10 -11.77 1.12 6.07
C ILE A 10 -10.79 0.76 4.94
N PHE A 11 -10.90 -0.44 4.37
CA PHE A 11 -10.04 -0.86 3.27
C PHE A 11 -10.34 -0.10 1.96
N LEU A 12 -11.59 0.29 1.73
CA LEU A 12 -11.97 1.15 0.62
C LEU A 12 -11.32 2.54 0.74
N ILE A 13 -11.29 3.12 1.95
CA ILE A 13 -10.60 4.40 2.20
C ILE A 13 -9.10 4.24 1.97
N LEU A 14 -8.48 3.18 2.49
CA LEU A 14 -7.06 2.90 2.24
C LEU A 14 -6.75 2.76 0.75
N LEU A 15 -7.63 2.10 0.00
CA LEU A 15 -7.50 1.96 -1.44
C LEU A 15 -7.57 3.30 -2.16
N LEU A 16 -8.49 4.17 -1.77
CA LEU A 16 -8.60 5.52 -2.32
C LEU A 16 -7.36 6.36 -1.97
N LEU A 17 -6.83 6.26 -0.75
CA LEU A 17 -5.61 6.98 -0.37
C LEU A 17 -4.38 6.53 -1.17
N LEU A 18 -4.26 5.22 -1.44
CA LEU A 18 -3.19 4.66 -2.26
C LEU A 18 -3.42 4.86 -3.76
N PHE A 19 -4.61 5.32 -4.16
CA PHE A 19 -4.97 5.47 -5.55
C PHE A 19 -3.93 6.35 -6.25
N PRO A 20 -3.44 5.96 -7.43
CA PRO A 20 -2.33 6.65 -8.06
C PRO A 20 -2.81 7.95 -8.73
N TYR A 21 -3.28 8.92 -7.94
CA TYR A 21 -3.71 10.24 -8.41
C TYR A 21 -2.60 10.93 -9.22
N HIS A 22 -1.34 10.74 -8.82
CA HIS A 22 -0.19 11.22 -9.57
C HIS A 22 -0.07 10.61 -10.96
N ILE A 23 -0.48 9.35 -11.17
CA ILE A 23 -0.48 8.73 -12.50
C ILE A 23 -1.55 9.41 -13.36
N ILE A 24 -2.76 9.65 -12.84
CA ILE A 24 -3.86 10.23 -13.63
C ILE A 24 -3.65 11.73 -13.91
N TYR A 25 -3.12 12.49 -12.95
CA TYR A 25 -2.99 13.96 -13.06
C TYR A 25 -1.70 14.42 -13.76
N LEU A 26 -0.63 13.62 -13.78
CA LEU A 26 0.64 13.96 -14.47
C LEU A 26 0.82 13.23 -15.83
N GLN A 27 -0.19 12.48 -16.28
CA GLN A 27 -0.11 11.67 -17.52
C GLN A 27 -0.30 12.42 -18.84
N SER A 28 -0.38 13.76 -18.87
CA SER A 28 -0.14 14.47 -20.15
C SER A 28 1.30 14.24 -20.64
N ASP A 29 2.24 14.08 -19.70
CA ASP A 29 3.68 14.09 -20.01
C ASP A 29 4.29 12.69 -20.09
N PHE A 30 3.65 11.68 -19.48
CA PHE A 30 4.13 10.29 -19.51
C PHE A 30 3.93 9.61 -20.87
N LEU A 31 2.86 9.96 -21.60
CA LEU A 31 2.62 9.48 -22.96
C LEU A 31 3.30 10.36 -24.02
N SER A 32 3.56 11.64 -23.72
CA SER A 32 4.20 12.58 -24.66
C SER A 32 5.73 12.61 -24.57
N SER A 33 6.35 12.12 -23.48
CA SER A 33 7.81 12.05 -23.30
C SER A 33 8.49 10.80 -23.90
N MET A 34 7.95 10.26 -24.99
CA MET A 34 8.72 9.36 -25.88
C MET A 34 9.83 10.09 -26.67
N ILE A 35 10.09 11.36 -26.36
CA ILE A 35 11.19 12.14 -26.91
C ILE A 35 12.40 11.99 -25.98
N PRO A 36 13.50 11.36 -26.42
CA PRO A 36 14.70 11.21 -25.61
C PRO A 36 15.31 12.58 -25.29
N GLY A 37 15.51 12.86 -24.00
CA GLY A 37 16.15 14.09 -23.51
C GLY A 37 15.27 14.99 -22.64
N TRP A 38 13.96 14.75 -22.54
CA TRP A 38 13.12 15.45 -21.57
C TRP A 38 13.22 14.79 -20.19
N HIS A 39 13.63 15.55 -19.18
CA HIS A 39 13.76 15.09 -17.80
C HIS A 39 12.42 14.61 -17.25
N THR A 40 12.25 13.28 -17.22
CA THR A 40 11.17 12.67 -16.46
C THR A 40 11.55 12.69 -14.98
N ASN A 41 10.98 13.62 -14.21
CA ASN A 41 11.05 13.63 -12.74
C ASN A 41 10.26 12.46 -12.09
N VAL A 42 9.82 11.50 -12.90
CA VAL A 42 9.07 10.33 -12.42
C VAL A 42 10.05 9.24 -12.03
N ILE A 43 10.16 8.99 -10.74
CA ILE A 43 10.88 7.82 -10.20
C ILE A 43 10.07 6.57 -10.55
N ALA A 44 10.32 6.01 -11.74
CA ALA A 44 9.55 4.90 -12.31
C ALA A 44 9.37 3.73 -11.33
N GLY A 45 10.41 3.40 -10.55
CA GLY A 45 10.36 2.34 -9.54
C GLY A 45 9.31 2.57 -8.44
N ARG A 46 9.17 3.81 -7.95
CA ARG A 46 8.17 4.16 -6.91
C ARG A 46 6.75 4.04 -7.46
N THR A 47 6.53 4.55 -8.66
CA THR A 47 5.23 4.50 -9.35
C THR A 47 4.79 3.06 -9.59
N ILE A 48 5.68 2.21 -10.12
CA ILE A 48 5.41 0.79 -10.34
C ILE A 48 5.13 0.06 -9.01
N SER A 49 5.93 0.32 -7.97
CA SER A 49 5.72 -0.29 -6.65
C SER A 49 4.35 0.06 -6.06
N ASN A 50 3.96 1.34 -6.10
CA ASN A 50 2.66 1.79 -5.61
C ASN A 50 1.50 1.22 -6.44
N LEU A 51 1.67 1.09 -7.76
CA LEU A 51 0.67 0.46 -8.63
C LEU A 51 0.44 -1.01 -8.26
N ILE A 52 1.51 -1.78 -8.02
CA ILE A 52 1.41 -3.18 -7.59
C ILE A 52 0.65 -3.27 -6.26
N LYS A 53 1.01 -2.43 -5.27
CA LYS A 53 0.31 -2.38 -3.97
C LYS A 53 -1.16 -2.01 -4.13
N PHE A 54 -1.47 -1.07 -5.02
CA PHE A 54 -2.84 -0.66 -5.33
C PHE A 54 -3.67 -1.83 -5.89
N ILE A 55 -3.16 -2.57 -6.87
CA ILE A 55 -3.85 -3.74 -7.45
C ILE A 55 -4.12 -4.79 -6.37
N ILE A 56 -3.14 -5.07 -5.52
CA ILE A 56 -3.30 -6.07 -4.46
C ILE A 56 -4.34 -5.60 -3.43
N LEU A 57 -4.28 -4.33 -3.02
CA LEU A 57 -5.22 -3.75 -2.08
C LEU A 57 -6.65 -3.68 -2.65
N PHE A 58 -6.78 -3.50 -3.96
CA PHE A 58 -8.07 -3.59 -4.67
C PHE A 58 -8.66 -5.00 -4.53
N ILE A 59 -7.85 -6.04 -4.78
CA ILE A 59 -8.28 -7.44 -4.64
C ILE A 59 -8.73 -7.72 -3.20
N THR A 60 -7.98 -7.30 -2.19
CA THR A 60 -8.38 -7.52 -0.79
C THR A 60 -9.61 -6.72 -0.38
N THR A 61 -9.79 -5.52 -0.91
CA THR A 61 -11.01 -4.73 -0.74
C THR A 61 -12.23 -5.47 -1.31
N VAL A 62 -12.09 -6.09 -2.49
CA VAL A 62 -13.14 -6.95 -3.07
C VAL A 62 -13.45 -8.16 -2.20
N TYR A 63 -12.45 -8.77 -1.57
CA TYR A 63 -12.67 -9.87 -0.62
C TYR A 63 -13.39 -9.42 0.65
N TYR A 64 -13.06 -8.26 1.22
CA TYR A 64 -13.79 -7.68 2.33
C TYR A 64 -15.24 -7.35 1.95
N TRP A 65 -15.47 -6.84 0.74
CA TRP A 65 -16.82 -6.63 0.23
C TRP A 65 -17.61 -7.94 0.17
N LYS A 66 -17.03 -9.01 -0.37
CA LYS A 66 -17.66 -10.34 -0.38
C LYS A 66 -17.94 -10.84 1.03
N LEU A 67 -16.99 -10.73 1.96
CA LEU A 67 -17.19 -11.08 3.37
C LEU A 67 -18.32 -10.30 4.02
N SER A 68 -18.49 -9.02 3.66
CA SER A 68 -19.54 -8.17 4.21
C SER A 68 -20.96 -8.61 3.85
N LYS A 69 -21.11 -9.36 2.75
CA LYS A 69 -22.39 -9.95 2.33
C LYS A 69 -22.68 -11.28 3.03
N ILE A 70 -21.66 -12.02 3.43
CA ILE A 70 -21.81 -13.39 3.99
C ILE A 70 -21.83 -13.36 5.52
N THR A 71 -21.00 -12.51 6.13
CA THR A 71 -20.82 -12.45 7.58
C THR A 71 -21.05 -11.02 8.07
N ASN A 72 -21.81 -10.85 9.16
CA ASN A 72 -22.06 -9.52 9.70
C ASN A 72 -20.94 -9.05 10.66
N LYS A 73 -20.23 -10.00 11.27
CA LYS A 73 -19.18 -9.73 12.26
C LYS A 73 -17.89 -10.46 11.90
N LEU A 74 -16.77 -9.75 12.06
CA LEU A 74 -15.42 -10.28 11.92
C LEU A 74 -14.70 -10.26 13.27
N ASN A 75 -13.73 -11.16 13.43
CA ASN A 75 -12.86 -11.14 14.59
C ASN A 75 -11.96 -9.90 14.55
N LEU A 76 -12.11 -9.02 15.55
CA LEU A 76 -11.41 -7.74 15.63
C LEU A 76 -9.88 -7.93 15.68
N LYS A 77 -9.38 -8.95 16.39
CA LYS A 77 -7.95 -9.20 16.53
C LYS A 77 -7.32 -9.51 15.17
N LYS A 78 -7.95 -10.40 14.39
CA LYS A 78 -7.47 -10.77 13.04
C LYS A 78 -7.54 -9.58 12.08
N PHE A 79 -8.60 -8.78 12.18
CA PHE A 79 -8.73 -7.55 11.40
C PHE A 79 -7.62 -6.55 11.74
N LEU A 80 -7.37 -6.28 13.02
CA LEU A 80 -6.35 -5.33 13.46
C LEU A 80 -4.94 -5.75 13.02
N ILE A 81 -4.62 -7.05 13.12
CA ILE A 81 -3.33 -7.57 12.63
C ILE A 81 -3.18 -7.30 11.12
N HIS A 82 -4.19 -7.62 10.32
CA HIS A 82 -4.14 -7.37 8.88
C HIS A 82 -4.06 -5.87 8.56
N PHE A 83 -4.85 -5.06 9.25
CA PHE A 83 -4.83 -3.60 9.09
C PHE A 83 -3.45 -3.02 9.43
N LEU A 84 -2.86 -3.40 10.57
CA LEU A 84 -1.57 -2.90 11.02
C LEU A 84 -0.41 -3.34 10.10
N MET A 85 -0.53 -4.51 9.47
CA MET A 85 0.42 -4.96 8.44
C MET A 85 0.28 -4.21 7.11
N THR A 86 -0.91 -3.68 6.82
CA THR A 86 -1.22 -3.03 5.54
C THR A 86 -1.03 -1.51 5.60
N PHE A 87 -1.43 -0.88 6.70
CA PHE A 87 -1.48 0.57 6.87
C PHE A 87 -0.12 1.26 6.63
N PRO A 88 1.02 0.79 7.19
CA PRO A 88 2.32 1.44 6.99
C PRO A 88 2.73 1.49 5.52
N ALA A 89 2.42 0.45 4.74
CA ALA A 89 2.76 0.40 3.33
C ALA A 89 1.93 1.35 2.48
N VAL A 90 0.68 1.61 2.87
CA VAL A 90 -0.18 2.62 2.24
C VAL A 90 0.33 4.02 2.59
N PHE A 91 0.66 4.26 3.85
CA PHE A 91 1.15 5.55 4.34
C PHE A 91 2.46 5.98 3.68
N ILE A 92 3.43 5.06 3.56
CA ILE A 92 4.69 5.30 2.83
C ILE A 92 4.48 5.40 1.32
N GLY A 93 3.43 4.78 0.78
CA GLY A 93 3.05 5.01 -0.61
C GLY A 93 2.71 6.47 -0.87
N LEU A 94 2.02 7.10 0.08
CA LEU A 94 1.58 8.50 0.05
C LEU A 94 2.73 9.48 0.29
N LEU A 95 3.44 9.36 1.40
CA LEU A 95 4.54 10.26 1.78
C LEU A 95 5.87 9.71 1.29
N SER A 96 6.64 10.50 0.55
CA SER A 96 8.01 10.06 0.28
C SER A 96 8.77 10.09 1.60
N VAL A 97 9.36 8.96 2.01
CA VAL A 97 10.07 8.88 3.30
C VAL A 97 11.20 9.91 3.36
N PHE A 98 11.75 10.28 2.21
CA PHE A 98 12.76 11.32 2.06
C PHE A 98 12.26 12.73 2.42
N GLU A 99 10.98 13.05 2.19
CA GLU A 99 10.38 14.35 2.59
C GLU A 99 10.23 14.48 4.11
N LEU A 100 10.30 13.37 4.86
CA LEU A 100 10.19 13.39 6.32
C LEU A 100 11.50 13.74 7.03
N PHE A 101 12.62 13.78 6.28
CA PHE A 101 13.94 14.08 6.82
C PHE A 101 14.48 15.36 6.19
N ASP A 102 15.00 16.26 7.02
CA ASP A 102 15.61 17.50 6.54
C ASP A 102 17.01 17.19 5.96
N LEU A 103 17.07 17.05 4.64
CA LEU A 103 18.27 16.62 3.92
C LEU A 103 19.33 17.73 3.79
N HIS A 104 19.00 18.97 4.14
CA HIS A 104 19.82 20.15 3.86
C HIS A 104 21.04 20.32 4.79
N SER A 105 21.11 19.57 5.90
CA SER A 105 22.15 19.73 6.92
C SER A 105 22.97 18.47 7.20
N LEU A 106 22.97 17.48 6.30
CA LEU A 106 23.64 16.19 6.52
C LEU A 106 24.98 16.11 5.79
N ASP A 107 26.03 15.73 6.54
CA ASP A 107 27.31 15.32 5.97
C ASP A 107 27.13 14.11 5.03
N ALA A 108 28.02 13.99 4.03
CA ALA A 108 27.91 12.96 2.98
C ALA A 108 27.78 11.52 3.53
N ASP A 109 28.53 11.18 4.60
CA ASP A 109 28.46 9.86 5.22
C ASP A 109 27.13 9.63 5.95
N SER A 110 26.60 10.67 6.59
CA SER A 110 25.30 10.64 7.27
C SER A 110 24.15 10.51 6.27
N PHE A 111 24.29 11.12 5.09
CA PHE A 111 23.34 11.01 3.99
C PHE A 111 23.28 9.59 3.41
N VAL A 112 24.44 8.94 3.19
CA VAL A 112 24.49 7.54 2.72
C VAL A 112 23.85 6.59 3.74
N ASN A 113 24.15 6.75 5.03
CA ASN A 113 23.54 5.95 6.09
C ASN A 113 22.02 6.15 6.17
N LEU A 114 21.54 7.39 6.00
CA LEU A 114 20.11 7.69 5.96
C LEU A 114 19.41 6.98 4.78
N ILE A 115 20.01 7.02 3.58
CA ILE A 115 19.48 6.28 2.42
C ILE A 115 19.38 4.79 2.73
N GLN A 116 20.42 4.18 3.31
CA GLN A 116 20.42 2.76 3.64
C GLN A 116 19.30 2.40 4.62
N ILE A 117 19.10 3.22 5.67
CA ILE A 117 18.04 3.03 6.65
C ILE A 117 16.65 3.15 5.98
N ILE A 118 16.45 4.15 5.12
CA ILE A 118 15.18 4.35 4.40
C ILE A 118 14.89 3.17 3.47
N VAL A 119 15.90 2.68 2.75
CA VAL A 119 15.77 1.50 1.88
C VAL A 119 15.41 0.26 2.72
N PHE A 120 16.09 0.04 3.84
CA PHE A 120 15.81 -1.07 4.74
C PHE A 120 14.37 -1.02 5.30
N ILE A 121 13.93 0.14 5.78
CA ILE A 121 12.55 0.36 6.27
C ILE A 121 11.53 0.05 5.17
N ASN A 122 11.77 0.53 3.94
CA ASN A 122 10.91 0.27 2.80
C ASN A 122 10.80 -1.23 2.50
N ILE A 123 11.92 -1.96 2.52
CA ILE A 123 11.94 -3.41 2.33
C ILE A 123 11.12 -4.11 3.41
N CYS A 124 11.35 -3.80 4.68
CA CYS A 124 10.60 -4.40 5.79
C CYS A 124 9.09 -4.16 5.68
N ILE A 125 8.68 -2.94 5.32
CA ILE A 125 7.27 -2.59 5.19
C ILE A 125 6.61 -3.26 4.00
N ASN A 126 7.33 -3.40 2.89
CA ASN A 126 6.86 -4.17 1.74
C ASN A 126 6.66 -5.65 2.10
N ILE A 127 7.64 -6.27 2.77
CA ILE A 127 7.53 -7.67 3.24
C ILE A 127 6.33 -7.82 4.17
N LEU A 128 6.14 -6.87 5.09
CA LEU A 128 5.02 -6.87 6.03
C LEU A 128 3.67 -6.79 5.30
N PHE A 129 3.57 -5.91 4.30
CA PHE A 129 2.39 -5.78 3.46
C PHE A 129 2.07 -7.09 2.76
N PHE A 130 3.00 -7.65 1.98
CA PHE A 130 2.77 -8.90 1.24
C PHE A 130 2.40 -10.05 2.17
N THR A 131 3.09 -10.17 3.31
CA THR A 131 2.78 -11.17 4.32
C THR A 131 1.36 -11.00 4.88
N GLY A 132 0.95 -9.77 5.18
CA GLY A 132 -0.40 -9.43 5.60
C GLY A 132 -1.47 -9.87 4.59
N GLN A 133 -1.24 -9.59 3.30
CA GLN A 133 -2.17 -9.95 2.22
C GLN A 133 -2.29 -11.49 2.07
N ILE A 134 -1.17 -12.22 2.14
CA ILE A 134 -1.14 -13.70 2.09
C ILE A 134 -1.91 -14.29 3.27
N LEU A 135 -1.62 -13.85 4.50
CA LEU A 135 -2.30 -14.33 5.70
C LEU A 135 -3.81 -14.06 5.66
N PHE A 136 -4.21 -12.89 5.15
CA PHE A 136 -5.62 -12.56 4.95
C PHE A 136 -6.26 -13.45 3.89
N GLY A 137 -5.59 -13.70 2.76
CA GLY A 137 -6.06 -14.61 1.72
C GLY A 137 -6.34 -16.02 2.25
N LEU A 138 -5.40 -16.58 3.03
CA LEU A 138 -5.58 -17.87 3.70
C LEU A 138 -6.75 -17.84 4.70
N HIS A 139 -6.90 -16.77 5.47
CA HIS A 139 -8.00 -16.62 6.41
C HIS A 139 -9.36 -16.55 5.71
N TYR A 140 -9.44 -15.79 4.63
CA TYR A 140 -10.64 -15.65 3.80
C TYR A 140 -11.07 -17.00 3.20
N GLN A 141 -10.11 -17.76 2.65
CA GLN A 141 -10.41 -19.09 2.09
C GLN A 141 -10.96 -20.04 3.16
N LYS A 142 -10.40 -20.04 4.37
CA LYS A 142 -10.91 -20.85 5.49
C LYS A 142 -12.34 -20.47 5.86
N LEU A 143 -12.64 -19.18 5.99
CA LEU A 143 -14.00 -18.70 6.29
C LEU A 143 -14.99 -19.08 5.18
N LYS A 144 -14.60 -18.92 3.91
CA LYS A 144 -15.44 -19.27 2.77
C LYS A 144 -15.78 -20.76 2.74
N LYS A 145 -14.83 -21.64 3.08
CA LYS A 145 -15.05 -23.10 3.15
C LYS A 145 -15.99 -23.52 4.28
N GLN A 146 -16.02 -22.78 5.39
CA GLN A 146 -16.90 -23.08 6.54
C GLN A 146 -18.35 -22.63 6.33
N LEU A 147 -18.59 -21.72 5.37
CA LEU A 147 -19.90 -21.11 5.10
C LEU A 147 -20.58 -21.72 3.85
N ARG A 148 -19.95 -22.72 3.22
CA ARG A 148 -20.46 -23.46 2.06
C ARG A 148 -20.71 -24.89 2.50
#